data_AF-A0A850JQ81-F1
#
_entry.id   AF-A0A850JQ81-F1
#
_cell.length_a   1.000
_cell.length_b   1.000
_cell.length_c   1.000
_cell.angle_alpha   90.00
_cell.angle_beta   90.00
_cell.angle_gamma   90.00
#
_symmetry.space_group_name_H-M   'P 1'
#
loop_
_entity.id
_entity.type
_entity.pdbx_description
1 polymer ?
#
loop_
_entity_poly.entity_id
_entity_poly.type
_entity_poly.pdbx_seq_one_letter_code
_entity_poly.pdbx_strand_id
1 'polypeptide(L)'
;MTALDDLAGRYTDAFAALDPCLAALMGIAGQEARLTDYGPDGAAARAELSRRTLAELGRVPVAGDAGRVAAAVLRERLEVEVALDEAGVRGALGGRQV
;
A
#
# COMPACT_ATOMS: atom_id res chain seq x y z
N MET A 1 -0.44 -21.45 0.89
CA MET A 1 0.41 -20.25 0.83
C MET A 1 1.29 -20.34 -0.39
N THR A 2 1.03 -19.47 -1.36
CA THR A 2 1.82 -19.25 -2.57
C THR A 2 2.76 -18.06 -2.36
N ALA A 3 3.73 -17.88 -3.26
CA ALA A 3 4.61 -16.71 -3.22
C ALA A 3 3.84 -15.37 -3.32
N LEU A 4 2.66 -15.36 -3.95
CA LEU A 4 1.76 -14.21 -3.99
C LEU A 4 1.10 -13.95 -2.65
N ASP A 5 0.65 -15.00 -1.94
CA ASP A 5 0.07 -14.86 -0.60
C ASP A 5 1.10 -14.28 0.37
N ASP A 6 2.35 -14.74 0.28
CA ASP A 6 3.44 -14.24 1.13
C ASP A 6 3.76 -12.77 0.84
N LEU A 7 3.73 -12.36 -0.43
CA LEU A 7 3.89 -10.97 -0.84
C LEU A 7 2.75 -10.10 -0.30
N ALA A 8 1.51 -10.55 -0.47
CA ALA A 8 0.32 -9.84 0.00
C ALA A 8 0.30 -9.71 1.53
N GLY A 9 0.76 -10.73 2.26
CA GLY A 9 0.93 -10.69 3.71
C GLY A 9 1.94 -9.62 4.13
N ARG A 10 3.17 -9.66 3.57
CA ARG A 10 4.20 -8.64 3.85
C ARG A 10 3.73 -7.23 3.52
N TYR A 11 3.03 -7.06 2.39
CA TYR A 11 2.45 -5.77 2.02
C TYR A 11 1.42 -5.30 3.05
N THR A 12 0.52 -6.18 3.50
CA THR A 12 -0.52 -5.86 4.48
C THR A 12 0.09 -5.45 5.82
N ASP A 13 1.12 -6.16 6.30
CA ASP A 13 1.82 -5.81 7.54
C ASP A 13 2.51 -4.44 7.44
N ALA A 14 3.21 -4.19 6.34
CA ALA A 14 3.88 -2.92 6.09
C ALA A 14 2.87 -1.78 5.92
N PHE A 15 1.76 -2.02 5.22
CA PHE A 15 0.66 -1.08 5.06
C PHE A 15 0.05 -0.71 6.41
N ALA A 16 -0.25 -1.69 7.26
CA ALA A 16 -0.80 -1.44 8.59
C ALA A 16 0.15 -0.63 9.47
N ALA A 17 1.46 -0.86 9.32
CA ALA A 17 2.45 -0.06 10.02
C ALA A 17 2.54 1.40 9.53
N LEU A 18 2.27 1.68 8.25
CA LEU A 18 2.33 3.02 7.68
C LEU A 18 1.00 3.79 7.77
N ASP A 19 -0.12 3.09 7.75
CA ASP A 19 -1.47 3.67 7.84
C ASP A 19 -2.31 2.96 8.91
N PRO A 20 -1.94 3.08 10.20
CA PRO A 20 -2.66 2.43 11.30
C PRO A 20 -4.12 2.85 11.38
N CYS A 21 -4.47 4.09 11.01
CA CYS A 21 -5.87 4.54 11.01
C CYS A 21 -6.71 3.83 9.94
N LEU A 22 -6.21 3.72 8.71
CA LEU A 22 -6.92 2.98 7.66
C LEU A 22 -6.92 1.48 7.95
N ALA A 23 -5.84 0.94 8.48
CA ALA A 23 -5.76 -0.46 8.89
C ALA A 23 -6.79 -0.80 10.00
N ALA A 24 -6.93 0.07 11.01
CA ALA A 24 -7.99 -0.05 12.02
C ALA A 24 -9.39 0.00 11.40
N LEU A 25 -9.63 0.94 10.47
CA LEU A 25 -10.90 1.05 9.74
C LEU A 25 -11.23 -0.24 8.96
N MET A 26 -10.22 -0.89 8.40
CA MET A 26 -10.33 -2.16 7.69
C MET A 26 -10.40 -3.39 8.61
N GLY A 27 -10.39 -3.20 9.94
CA GLY A 27 -10.49 -4.27 10.92
C GLY A 27 -9.18 -5.02 11.18
N ILE A 28 -8.03 -4.48 10.75
CA ILE A 28 -6.71 -5.01 11.10
C ILE A 28 -6.41 -4.63 12.55
N ALA A 29 -6.32 -5.62 13.43
CA ALA A 29 -6.08 -5.41 14.85
C ALA A 29 -4.68 -4.85 15.15
N GLY A 30 -4.47 -4.30 16.36
CA GLY A 30 -3.16 -3.90 16.86
C GLY A 30 -2.73 -2.47 16.48
N GLN A 31 -3.68 -1.65 16.03
CA GLN A 31 -3.42 -0.26 15.59
C GLN A 31 -3.83 0.79 16.62
N GLU A 32 -4.41 0.38 17.75
CA GLU A 32 -5.15 1.21 18.70
C GLU A 32 -4.28 2.31 19.35
N ALA A 33 -2.97 2.12 19.38
CA ALA A 33 -2.01 3.04 20.01
C ALA A 33 -1.24 3.92 19.01
N ARG A 34 -1.60 3.90 17.73
CA ARG A 34 -0.82 4.53 16.65
C ARG A 34 -1.70 5.42 15.77
N LEU A 35 -1.10 6.45 15.20
CA LEU A 35 -1.75 7.35 14.25
C LEU A 35 -1.00 7.36 12.93
N THR A 36 -1.75 7.52 11.84
CA THR A 36 -1.20 7.67 10.49
C THR A 36 -0.51 9.02 10.38
N ASP A 37 0.69 9.02 9.79
CA ASP A 37 1.34 10.26 9.40
C ASP A 37 0.71 10.79 8.10
N TYR A 38 -0.06 11.87 8.25
CA TYR A 38 -0.71 12.59 7.16
C TYR A 38 0.18 13.70 6.56
N GLY A 39 1.41 13.85 7.04
CA GLY A 39 2.41 14.74 6.45
C GLY A 39 3.00 14.20 5.13
N PRO A 40 3.88 14.99 4.49
CA PRO A 40 4.51 14.61 3.22
C PRO A 40 5.38 13.35 3.33
N ASP A 41 6.08 13.16 4.45
CA ASP A 41 6.94 11.99 4.67
C ASP A 41 6.10 10.70 4.76
N GLY A 42 5.01 10.73 5.53
CA GLY A 42 4.05 9.63 5.59
C GLY A 42 3.37 9.32 4.26
N ALA A 43 3.08 10.34 3.45
CA ALA A 43 2.59 10.14 2.08
C ALA A 43 3.64 9.46 1.18
N ALA A 44 4.89 9.95 1.20
CA ALA A 44 6.00 9.41 0.43
C ALA A 44 6.32 7.96 0.83
N ALA A 45 6.30 7.64 2.13
CA ALA A 45 6.53 6.29 2.64
C ALA A 45 5.48 5.29 2.11
N ARG A 46 4.21 5.68 2.06
CA ARG A 46 3.13 4.84 1.51
C ARG A 46 3.27 4.68 -0.01
N ALA A 47 3.65 5.74 -0.73
CA ALA A 47 3.90 5.66 -2.17
C ALA A 47 5.09 4.74 -2.50
N GLU A 48 6.17 4.84 -1.73
CA GLU A 48 7.34 3.97 -1.88
C GLU A 48 6.99 2.51 -1.59
N LEU A 49 6.19 2.24 -0.56
CA LEU A 49 5.65 0.89 -0.30
C LEU A 49 4.90 0.35 -1.53
N SER A 50 4.10 1.18 -2.19
CA SER A 50 3.38 0.77 -3.40
C SER A 50 4.33 0.45 -4.56
N ARG A 51 5.32 1.31 -4.83
CA ARG A 51 6.32 1.12 -5.91
C ARG A 51 7.14 -0.15 -5.70
N ARG A 52 7.67 -0.39 -4.49
CA ARG A 52 8.46 -1.61 -4.20
C ARG A 52 7.62 -2.88 -4.35
N THR A 53 6.38 -2.86 -3.88
CA THR A 53 5.49 -4.03 -3.91
C THR A 53 5.07 -4.33 -5.34
N LEU A 54 4.80 -3.31 -6.15
CA LEU A 54 4.48 -3.47 -7.57
C LEU A 54 5.66 -4.07 -8.34
N ALA A 55 6.88 -3.61 -8.06
CA ALA A 55 8.09 -4.17 -8.66
C ALA A 55 8.31 -5.64 -8.25
N GLU A 56 8.05 -6.00 -7.00
CA GLU A 56 8.14 -7.39 -6.54
C GLU A 56 7.04 -8.28 -7.15
N LEU A 57 5.81 -7.78 -7.21
CA LEU A 57 4.67 -8.46 -7.85
C LEU A 57 4.94 -8.80 -9.31
N GLY A 58 5.68 -7.95 -10.04
CA GLY A 58 6.12 -8.22 -11.41
C GLY A 58 7.07 -9.41 -11.57
N ARG A 59 7.64 -9.92 -10.48
CA ARG A 59 8.61 -11.03 -10.46
C ARG A 59 8.09 -12.31 -9.80
N VAL A 60 6.98 -12.21 -9.08
CA VAL A 60 6.41 -13.34 -8.33
C VAL A 60 5.63 -14.27 -9.27
N PRO A 61 5.83 -15.60 -9.19
CA PRO A 61 5.03 -16.55 -9.96
C PRO A 61 3.57 -16.54 -9.50
N VAL A 62 2.65 -16.44 -10.45
CA VAL A 62 1.19 -16.45 -10.20
C VAL A 62 0.60 -17.73 -10.77
N ALA A 63 -0.04 -18.53 -9.93
CA ALA A 63 -0.64 -19.81 -10.31
C ALA A 63 -2.16 -19.81 -10.11
N GLY A 64 -2.87 -20.48 -11.02
CA GLY A 64 -4.31 -20.68 -10.94
C GLY A 64 -5.14 -19.40 -11.17
N ASP A 65 -6.45 -19.55 -11.25
CA ASP A 65 -7.37 -18.46 -11.59
C ASP A 65 -7.51 -17.46 -10.44
N ALA A 66 -7.66 -17.98 -9.21
CA ALA A 66 -7.71 -17.17 -8.00
C ALA A 66 -6.44 -16.31 -7.82
N GLY A 67 -5.26 -16.88 -8.07
CA GLY A 67 -4.00 -16.14 -8.01
C GLY A 67 -3.92 -15.03 -9.06
N ARG A 68 -4.40 -15.27 -10.28
CA ARG A 68 -4.44 -14.22 -11.32
C ARG A 68 -5.37 -13.07 -10.94
N VAL A 69 -6.53 -13.37 -10.36
CA VAL A 69 -7.46 -12.34 -9.86
C VAL A 69 -6.83 -11.56 -8.70
N ALA A 70 -6.25 -12.25 -7.72
CA ALA A 70 -5.59 -11.61 -6.58
C ALA A 70 -4.44 -10.70 -7.02
N ALA A 71 -3.59 -11.15 -7.95
CA ALA A 71 -2.51 -10.35 -8.50
C ALA A 71 -3.01 -9.13 -9.29
N ALA A 72 -4.12 -9.26 -10.03
CA ALA A 72 -4.71 -8.16 -10.76
C ALA A 72 -5.27 -7.09 -9.81
N VAL A 73 -5.99 -7.49 -8.75
CA VAL A 73 -6.53 -6.57 -7.74
C VAL A 73 -5.41 -5.88 -6.97
N LEU A 74 -4.37 -6.62 -6.56
CA LEU A 74 -3.22 -6.03 -5.87
C LEU A 74 -2.49 -5.04 -6.79
N ARG A 75 -2.26 -5.40 -8.06
CA ARG A 75 -1.64 -4.50 -9.05
C ARG A 75 -2.44 -3.21 -9.21
N GLU A 76 -3.74 -3.32 -9.44
CA GLU A 76 -4.63 -2.16 -9.61
C GLU A 76 -4.51 -1.21 -8.42
N ARG A 77 -4.61 -1.75 -7.20
CA ARG A 77 -4.49 -0.94 -5.99
C ARG A 77 -3.16 -0.20 -5.93
N LEU A 78 -2.05 -0.90 -6.17
CA LEU A 78 -0.71 -0.32 -6.08
C LEU A 78 -0.47 0.75 -7.15
N GLU A 79 -0.92 0.50 -8.39
CA GLU A 79 -0.80 1.45 -9.51
C GLU A 79 -1.60 2.73 -9.26
N VAL A 80 -2.82 2.62 -8.69
CA VAL A 80 -3.61 3.78 -8.27
C VAL A 80 -2.85 4.62 -7.24
N GLU A 81 -2.22 3.99 -6.25
CA GLU A 81 -1.49 4.75 -5.23
C GLU A 81 -0.24 5.45 -5.78
N VAL A 82 0.45 4.82 -6.72
CA VAL A 82 1.57 5.45 -7.44
C VAL A 82 1.05 6.64 -8.27
N ALA A 83 -0.05 6.48 -8.99
CA ALA A 83 -0.62 7.56 -9.80
C ALA A 83 -1.09 8.76 -8.95
N LEU A 84 -1.67 8.51 -7.78
CA LEU A 84 -2.09 9.58 -6.85
C LEU A 84 -0.91 10.35 -6.26
N ASP A 85 0.21 9.67 -5.99
CA ASP A 85 1.46 10.28 -5.57
C ASP A 85 2.06 11.14 -6.68
N GLU A 86 2.16 10.61 -7.90
CA GLU A 86 2.70 11.33 -9.06
C GLU A 86 1.86 12.55 -9.46
N ALA A 87 0.55 12.49 -9.24
CA ALA A 87 -0.36 13.62 -9.42
C ALA A 87 -0.29 14.66 -8.28
N GLY A 88 0.49 14.41 -7.22
CA GLY A 88 0.62 15.30 -6.06
C GLY A 88 -0.61 15.33 -5.14
N VAL A 89 -1.59 14.45 -5.35
CA VAL A 89 -2.85 14.43 -4.59
C VAL A 89 -2.60 14.07 -3.13
N ARG A 90 -1.65 13.17 -2.85
CA ARG A 90 -1.30 12.74 -1.49
C ARG A 90 -0.41 13.73 -0.73
N GLY A 91 0.35 14.58 -1.44
CA GLY A 91 1.19 15.62 -0.82
C GLY A 91 0.44 16.93 -0.53
N ALA A 92 -0.75 17.13 -1.11
CA ALA A 92 -1.46 18.41 -1.12
C ALA A 92 -2.17 18.81 0.20
N LEU A 93 -2.14 17.97 1.24
CA LEU A 93 -2.71 18.30 2.55
C LEU A 93 -1.71 19.01 3.49
N GLY A 94 -0.42 19.05 3.14
CA GLY A 94 0.55 19.97 3.73
C GLY A 94 0.51 21.28 2.94
N GLY A 95 0.11 22.38 3.59
CA GLY A 95 -0.26 23.64 2.97
C GLY A 95 0.66 24.13 1.85
N ARG A 96 0.05 24.81 0.86
CA ARG A 96 0.75 25.69 -0.09
C ARG A 96 1.82 26.49 0.67
N GLN A 97 3.10 26.21 0.38
CA GLN A 97 4.14 27.19 0.66
C GLN A 97 3.87 28.39 -0.25
N VAL A 98 3.34 29.45 0.36
CA VAL A 98 3.43 30.83 -0.11
C VAL A 98 4.70 31.42 0.48
#